data_AF-A0A350D0E2-F1
#
_entry.id   AF-A0A350D0E2-F1
#
_cell.length_a   1.000
_cell.length_b   1.000
_cell.length_c   1.000
_cell.angle_alpha   90.00
_cell.angle_beta   90.00
_cell.angle_gamma   90.00
#
_symmetry.space_group_name_H-M   'P 1'
#
loop_
_entity.id
_entity.type
_entity.pdbx_description
1 polymer ?
#
loop_
_entity_poly.entity_id
_entity_poly.type
_entity_poly.pdbx_seq_one_letter_code
_entity_poly.pdbx_strand_id
1 'polypeptide(L)'
;RWGRLNFIPLNRIRDTKIPPYPPRMKGVIDFVVNLLDYDPRFEKAVKFVFGDTLLVDSFETAKALGVGTYRMVTIEGELFEKSGVISGGHGEEKGELGRGFYLEELERLNQIHEKLKVEEEREEKLLKALRDELVEKEGVMAILRRRLEEIEEKDKSSFERIRAIEEKLKKAEDYISTLEEEREKAKERIKELREETQYLEEKMENLSLKRQSFLVHYKESGVEDLRVQYEKLRQKMEKLKESIHGKQIKLKEVELEKENIQKEIGRKLAFIDSAQKEMEDLKAQIESLLQKREDLEKELQNINLQAYELYRQKDRLEEEQRSVQSELGKLKFHEENLKEELHRLSIERTRMEERYAENIERLKELGYEGEVMEVKEGMNRLKEELSKVLRELSSLGSVNFKAEEEYKEYEERYKDYQERYKRLKEEKESIKELIEEVESKKLKAFMETFQAINKNLKNIFSQLSPGGKAYMLLEKEEDPFSGGVSLVVKPRGKEVQYLEAISGGEKTLAALSLIFAIQDYRPSPFYYFDEVDAHLDEANARRVGELIKERSKKAQFIVVTLREVLASFADKVIGVSGRGGLSKVFALENPSIAFTD
;
A
#
# COMPACT_ATOMS: atom_id res chain seq x y z
N ARG A 1 54.79 1.58 23.28
CA ARG A 1 56.21 1.87 22.95
C ARG A 1 56.93 0.52 22.83
N TRP A 2 57.48 0.20 21.65
CA TRP A 2 58.17 -1.08 21.43
C TRP A 2 59.57 -0.98 22.07
N GLY A 3 59.93 -1.94 22.94
CA GLY A 3 61.12 -1.89 23.80
C GLY A 3 62.45 -1.88 23.04
N ARG A 4 63.54 -1.55 23.75
CA ARG A 4 64.91 -1.65 23.21
C ARG A 4 65.31 -3.13 23.09
N LEU A 5 65.80 -3.53 21.91
CA LEU A 5 66.40 -4.83 21.65
C LEU A 5 67.91 -4.67 21.43
N ASN A 6 68.72 -5.51 22.09
CA ASN A 6 70.15 -5.58 21.86
C ASN A 6 70.45 -6.81 20.98
N PHE A 7 71.23 -6.62 19.91
CA PHE A 7 71.64 -7.69 19.00
C PHE A 7 73.15 -7.95 19.14
N ILE A 8 73.54 -9.22 19.26
CA ILE A 8 74.95 -9.62 19.34
C ILE A 8 75.39 -10.23 18.00
N PRO A 9 76.23 -9.55 17.21
CA PRO A 9 76.67 -10.04 15.90
C PRO A 9 77.73 -11.15 16.02
N LEU A 10 77.34 -12.41 15.81
CA LEU A 10 78.19 -13.59 15.98
C LEU A 10 79.51 -13.57 15.19
N ASN A 11 79.54 -12.86 14.06
CA ASN A 11 80.72 -12.74 13.20
C ASN A 11 81.77 -11.71 13.70
N ARG A 12 81.44 -10.89 14.70
CA ARG A 12 82.32 -9.83 15.24
C ARG A 12 82.69 -10.01 16.72
N ILE A 13 82.17 -11.03 17.39
CA ILE A 13 82.50 -11.33 18.79
C ILE A 13 83.93 -11.85 18.88
N ARG A 14 84.74 -11.19 19.73
CA ARG A 14 86.07 -11.68 20.12
C ARG A 14 85.91 -12.75 21.19
N ASP A 15 86.81 -13.74 21.17
CA ASP A 15 86.80 -14.80 22.18
C ASP A 15 87.21 -14.22 23.54
N THR A 16 86.25 -14.13 24.47
CA THR A 16 86.48 -13.60 25.80
C THR A 16 87.15 -14.67 26.65
N LYS A 17 88.37 -14.42 27.15
CA LYS A 17 89.01 -15.34 28.08
C LYS A 17 88.27 -15.33 29.41
N ILE A 18 87.82 -16.50 29.85
CA ILE A 18 87.23 -16.70 31.18
C ILE A 18 88.32 -16.34 32.22
N PRO A 19 88.02 -15.52 33.23
CA PRO A 19 88.97 -15.19 34.28
C PRO A 19 89.40 -16.46 35.04
N PRO A 20 90.58 -16.44 35.70
CA PRO A 20 91.03 -17.59 36.48
C PRO A 20 89.99 -17.97 37.54
N TYR A 21 89.84 -19.28 37.78
CA TYR A 21 88.88 -19.78 38.75
C TYR A 21 89.20 -19.21 40.15
N PRO A 22 88.20 -18.73 40.90
CA PRO A 22 88.42 -18.19 42.24
C PRO A 22 88.99 -19.27 43.19
N PRO A 23 89.57 -18.87 44.35
CA PRO A 23 90.03 -19.81 45.36
C PRO A 23 88.91 -20.79 45.75
N ARG A 24 89.23 -22.08 45.97
CA ARG A 24 88.25 -23.09 46.41
C ARG A 24 87.67 -22.70 47.78
N MET A 25 86.54 -22.02 47.75
CA MET A 25 85.76 -21.58 48.91
C MET A 25 84.39 -22.25 48.87
N LYS A 26 83.87 -22.63 50.04
CA LYS A 26 82.54 -23.23 50.16
C LYS A 26 81.50 -22.16 49.81
N GLY A 27 80.61 -22.45 48.85
CA GLY A 27 79.54 -21.55 48.38
C GLY A 27 79.74 -20.97 46.97
N VAL A 28 80.94 -21.12 46.38
CA VAL A 28 81.14 -20.86 44.94
C VAL A 28 80.65 -22.07 44.15
N ILE A 29 79.69 -21.86 43.25
CA ILE A 29 79.12 -22.94 42.44
C ILE A 29 79.98 -23.18 41.21
N ASP A 30 79.88 -22.31 40.20
CA ASP A 30 80.72 -22.29 39.00
C ASP A 30 80.50 -20.98 38.24
N PHE A 31 81.25 -20.74 37.16
CA PHE A 31 80.88 -19.74 36.17
C PHE A 31 79.57 -20.11 35.50
N VAL A 32 78.71 -19.11 35.28
CA VAL A 32 77.40 -19.29 34.67
C VAL A 32 77.50 -19.96 33.30
N VAL A 33 78.55 -19.68 32.52
CA VAL A 33 78.79 -20.31 31.22
C VAL A 33 78.95 -21.84 31.27
N ASN A 34 79.41 -22.40 32.41
CA ASN A 34 79.58 -23.84 32.60
C ASN A 34 78.29 -24.54 33.05
N LEU A 35 77.28 -23.77 33.47
CA LEU A 35 76.01 -24.27 33.99
C LEU A 35 74.87 -24.18 32.96
N LEU A 36 75.14 -23.62 31.78
CA LEU A 36 74.15 -23.42 30.72
C LEU A 36 74.31 -24.48 29.62
N ASP A 37 73.20 -25.09 29.22
CA ASP A 37 73.12 -25.86 27.98
C ASP A 37 72.80 -24.93 26.79
N TYR A 38 73.63 -24.97 25.75
CA TYR A 38 73.45 -24.17 24.54
C TYR A 38 74.05 -24.87 23.29
N ASP A 39 73.58 -24.48 22.10
CA ASP A 39 74.14 -24.98 20.83
C ASP A 39 75.58 -24.45 20.66
N PRO A 40 76.58 -25.32 20.35
CA PRO A 40 77.98 -24.93 20.16
C PRO A 40 78.20 -23.77 19.17
N ARG A 41 77.28 -23.58 18.20
CA ARG A 41 77.34 -22.44 17.26
C ARG A 41 77.25 -21.07 17.94
N PHE A 42 76.66 -20.99 19.14
CA PHE A 42 76.50 -19.76 19.91
C PHE A 42 77.50 -19.61 21.06
N GLU A 43 78.47 -20.51 21.20
CA GLU A 43 79.43 -20.52 22.31
C GLU A 43 80.11 -19.15 22.52
N LYS A 44 80.50 -18.47 21.44
CA LYS A 44 81.10 -17.13 21.49
C LYS A 44 80.17 -16.09 22.11
N ALA A 45 78.88 -16.14 21.80
CA ALA A 45 77.89 -15.21 22.36
C ALA A 45 77.62 -15.51 23.84
N VAL A 46 77.51 -16.79 24.21
CA VAL A 46 77.28 -17.17 25.62
C VAL A 46 78.49 -16.78 26.48
N LYS A 47 79.72 -17.03 26.02
CA LYS A 47 80.94 -16.56 26.69
C LYS A 47 81.03 -15.03 26.77
N PHE A 48 80.53 -14.32 25.76
CA PHE A 48 80.53 -12.86 25.78
C PHE A 48 79.58 -12.28 26.84
N VAL A 49 78.41 -12.90 27.05
CA VAL A 49 77.39 -12.40 27.99
C VAL A 49 77.62 -12.87 29.43
N PHE A 50 78.05 -14.13 29.61
CA PHE A 50 78.11 -14.80 30.91
C PHE A 50 79.50 -15.28 31.30
N GLY A 51 80.50 -15.13 30.43
CA GLY A 51 81.83 -15.71 30.64
C GLY A 51 82.61 -15.13 31.81
N ASP A 52 82.20 -13.96 32.34
CA ASP A 52 82.79 -13.35 33.52
C ASP A 52 81.87 -13.31 34.75
N THR A 53 80.71 -13.97 34.66
CA THR A 53 79.72 -14.05 35.74
C THR A 53 79.88 -15.35 36.52
N LEU A 54 80.13 -15.23 37.82
CA LEU A 54 80.24 -16.35 38.77
C LEU A 54 78.92 -16.52 39.54
N LEU A 55 78.42 -17.76 39.62
CA LEU A 55 77.26 -18.08 40.45
C LEU A 55 77.71 -18.46 41.86
N VAL A 56 77.13 -17.82 42.86
CA VAL A 56 77.37 -18.08 44.29
C VAL A 56 76.06 -18.39 45.00
N ASP A 57 76.12 -19.12 46.12
CA ASP A 57 74.93 -19.55 46.85
C ASP A 57 74.25 -18.42 47.66
N SER A 58 75.01 -17.48 48.22
CA SER A 58 74.47 -16.42 49.09
C SER A 58 75.22 -15.08 48.99
N PHE A 59 74.58 -14.01 49.48
CA PHE A 59 75.17 -12.68 49.63
C PHE A 59 76.48 -12.69 50.44
N GLU A 60 76.54 -13.52 51.49
CA GLU A 60 77.68 -13.64 52.38
C GLU A 60 78.90 -14.22 51.66
N THR A 61 78.66 -15.21 50.79
CA THR A 61 79.67 -15.79 49.93
C THR A 61 80.19 -14.77 48.91
N ALA A 62 79.32 -13.98 48.29
CA ALA A 62 79.71 -12.88 47.38
C ALA A 62 80.59 -11.84 48.10
N LYS A 63 80.25 -11.50 49.34
CA LYS A 63 81.03 -10.56 50.18
C LYS A 63 82.39 -11.13 50.57
N ALA A 64 82.46 -12.42 50.92
CA ALA A 64 83.70 -13.10 51.29
C ALA A 64 84.71 -13.20 50.13
N LEU A 65 84.23 -13.32 48.88
CA LEU A 65 85.04 -13.29 47.66
C LEU A 65 85.57 -11.89 47.31
N GLY A 66 84.98 -10.84 47.88
CA GLY A 66 85.34 -9.45 47.63
C GLY A 66 84.50 -8.85 46.50
N VAL A 67 83.61 -7.92 46.86
CA VAL A 67 82.80 -7.14 45.89
C VAL A 67 83.71 -6.34 44.96
N GLY A 68 83.46 -6.43 43.65
CA GLY A 68 84.29 -5.79 42.61
C GLY A 68 85.40 -6.68 42.03
N THR A 69 85.61 -7.88 42.57
CA THR A 69 86.69 -8.80 42.11
C THR A 69 86.22 -9.68 40.94
N TYR A 70 85.01 -10.20 41.04
CA TYR A 70 84.30 -10.92 39.98
C TYR A 70 82.91 -10.29 39.82
N ARG A 71 82.31 -10.43 38.63
CA ARG A 71 80.87 -10.20 38.48
C ARG A 71 80.17 -11.43 39.04
N MET A 72 79.31 -11.26 40.04
CA MET A 72 78.70 -12.38 40.76
C MET A 72 77.19 -12.27 40.75
N VAL A 73 76.50 -13.39 40.74
CA VAL A 73 75.04 -13.45 40.94
C VAL A 73 74.74 -14.49 42.00
N THR A 74 73.84 -14.18 42.94
CA THR A 74 73.37 -15.14 43.94
C THR A 74 72.19 -15.95 43.39
N ILE A 75 71.91 -17.12 43.96
CA ILE A 75 70.70 -17.91 43.60
C ILE A 75 69.42 -17.08 43.80
N GLU A 76 69.44 -16.16 44.78
CA GLU A 76 68.31 -15.30 45.13
C GLU A 76 68.14 -14.09 44.18
N GLY A 77 69.00 -13.95 43.16
CA GLY A 77 68.84 -12.95 42.09
C GLY A 77 69.51 -11.60 42.36
N GLU A 78 70.40 -11.51 43.34
CA GLU A 78 71.20 -10.31 43.59
C GLU A 78 72.42 -10.31 42.67
N LEU A 79 72.66 -9.20 41.97
CA LEU A 79 73.76 -9.03 41.05
C LEU A 79 74.83 -8.12 41.66
N PHE A 80 76.08 -8.56 41.60
CA PHE A 80 77.26 -7.82 42.03
C PHE A 80 78.13 -7.55 40.81
N GLU A 81 78.21 -6.29 40.41
CA GLU A 81 79.03 -5.86 39.28
C GLU A 81 80.50 -5.63 39.69
N LYS A 82 81.43 -5.77 38.74
CA LYS A 82 82.86 -5.49 38.96
C LYS A 82 83.14 -4.04 39.37
N SER A 83 82.25 -3.12 39.04
CA SER A 83 82.31 -1.71 39.45
C SER A 83 82.03 -1.50 40.94
N GLY A 84 81.64 -2.54 41.67
CA GLY A 84 81.24 -2.46 43.08
C GLY A 84 79.76 -2.15 43.30
N VAL A 85 78.98 -2.01 42.22
CA VAL A 85 77.53 -1.83 42.29
C VAL A 85 76.88 -3.17 42.66
N ILE A 86 76.05 -3.16 43.69
CA ILE A 86 75.20 -4.29 44.08
C ILE A 86 73.77 -3.91 43.71
N SER A 87 73.11 -4.73 42.90
CA SER A 87 71.73 -4.54 42.48
C SER A 87 70.88 -5.75 42.87
N GLY A 88 69.89 -5.52 43.71
CA GLY A 88 68.90 -6.50 44.15
C GLY A 88 67.71 -5.80 44.81
N GLY A 89 66.51 -6.34 44.62
CA GLY A 89 65.29 -5.84 45.27
C GLY A 89 64.02 -5.95 44.42
N HIS A 90 62.97 -6.53 45.02
CA HIS A 90 61.57 -6.43 44.58
C HIS A 90 60.95 -5.25 45.34
N GLY A 91 60.61 -4.17 44.64
CA GLY A 91 60.00 -2.98 45.23
C GLY A 91 58.52 -2.89 44.87
N GLU A 92 57.63 -3.01 45.86
CA GLU A 92 56.20 -2.73 45.72
C GLU A 92 55.97 -1.22 45.46
N GLU A 93 55.33 -0.88 44.34
CA GLU A 93 54.90 0.48 44.01
C GLU A 93 53.69 0.89 44.88
N LYS A 94 53.92 1.71 45.91
CA LYS A 94 52.84 2.42 46.61
C LYS A 94 52.34 3.61 45.76
N GLY A 95 51.46 3.32 44.80
CA GLY A 95 50.85 4.35 43.95
C GLY A 95 49.53 3.96 43.25
N GLU A 96 48.91 2.83 43.60
CA GLU A 96 47.80 2.25 42.81
C GLU A 96 46.36 2.63 43.22
N LEU A 97 46.14 3.28 44.36
CA LEU A 97 44.77 3.43 44.91
C LEU A 97 43.77 4.17 44.00
N GLY A 98 44.22 5.11 43.16
CA GLY A 98 43.34 5.81 42.21
C GLY A 98 43.07 5.01 40.94
N ARG A 99 44.10 4.37 40.37
CA ARG A 99 44.01 3.68 39.07
C ARG A 99 43.28 2.34 39.17
N GLY A 100 43.44 1.62 40.28
CA GLY A 100 42.70 0.38 40.54
C GLY A 100 41.19 0.61 40.55
N PHE A 101 40.73 1.69 41.20
CA PHE A 101 39.32 2.06 41.25
C PHE A 101 38.71 2.30 39.86
N TYR A 102 39.40 3.07 39.00
CA TYR A 102 38.91 3.34 37.65
C TYR A 102 38.91 2.09 36.75
N LEU A 103 39.86 1.17 36.94
CA LEU A 103 39.91 -0.09 36.19
C LEU A 103 38.78 -1.05 36.60
N GLU A 104 38.51 -1.17 37.90
CA GLU A 104 37.39 -1.97 38.43
C GLU A 104 36.03 -1.43 37.96
N GLU A 105 35.83 -0.11 37.99
CA GLU A 105 34.58 0.50 37.50
C GLU A 105 34.42 0.31 35.98
N LEU A 106 35.51 0.35 35.21
CA LEU A 106 35.48 0.08 33.77
C LEU A 106 35.12 -1.38 33.45
N GLU A 107 35.66 -2.35 34.21
CA GLU A 107 35.28 -3.75 34.08
C GLU A 107 33.80 -3.98 34.42
N ARG A 108 33.31 -3.32 35.48
CA ARG A 108 31.91 -3.38 35.88
C ARG A 108 30.98 -2.82 34.80
N LEU A 109 31.32 -1.66 34.23
CA LEU A 109 30.56 -1.05 33.13
C LEU A 109 30.53 -1.94 31.90
N ASN A 110 31.66 -2.55 31.53
CA ASN A 110 31.73 -3.50 30.41
C ASN A 110 30.83 -4.73 30.62
N GLN A 111 30.77 -5.27 31.84
CA GLN A 111 29.87 -6.38 32.16
C GLN A 111 28.38 -6.00 32.03
N ILE A 112 28.01 -4.79 32.45
CA ILE A 112 26.64 -4.27 32.32
C ILE A 112 26.33 -4.01 30.84
N HIS A 113 27.30 -3.46 30.09
CA HIS A 113 27.18 -3.20 28.65
C HIS A 113 26.87 -4.46 27.86
N GLU A 114 27.64 -5.53 28.07
CA GLU A 114 27.43 -6.82 27.41
C GLU A 114 26.06 -7.43 27.75
N LYS A 115 25.61 -7.33 29.01
CA LYS A 115 24.27 -7.82 29.40
C LYS A 115 23.14 -7.08 28.68
N LEU A 116 23.19 -5.75 28.67
CA LEU A 116 22.16 -4.93 27.99
C LEU A 116 22.17 -5.12 26.48
N LYS A 117 23.35 -5.35 25.88
CA LYS A 117 23.47 -5.64 24.46
C LYS A 117 22.81 -6.97 24.08
N VAL A 118 22.97 -8.00 24.91
CA VAL A 118 22.26 -9.29 24.73
C VAL A 118 20.75 -9.11 24.87
N GLU A 119 20.30 -8.24 25.77
CA GLU A 119 18.88 -7.91 25.94
C GLU A 119 18.31 -7.15 24.74
N GLU A 120 19.04 -6.15 24.22
CA GLU A 120 18.68 -5.42 22.99
C GLU A 120 18.53 -6.38 21.79
N GLU A 121 19.49 -7.28 21.58
CA GLU A 121 19.42 -8.28 20.49
C GLU A 121 18.23 -9.24 20.66
N ARG A 122 17.84 -9.55 21.90
CA ARG A 122 16.69 -10.41 22.18
C ARG A 122 15.38 -9.69 21.86
N GLU A 123 15.25 -8.42 22.27
CA GLU A 123 14.09 -7.59 21.97
C GLU A 123 13.94 -7.34 20.46
N GLU A 124 15.05 -7.09 19.75
CA GLU A 124 15.03 -6.91 18.29
C GLU A 124 14.53 -8.17 17.58
N LYS A 125 14.95 -9.36 18.01
CA LYS A 125 14.46 -10.64 17.47
C LYS A 125 12.97 -10.84 17.75
N LEU A 126 12.51 -10.51 18.95
CA LEU A 126 11.09 -10.59 19.32
C LEU A 126 10.25 -9.62 18.48
N LEU A 127 10.68 -8.37 18.33
CA LEU A 127 10.02 -7.36 17.50
C LEU A 127 9.92 -7.79 16.05
N LYS A 128 10.98 -8.41 15.51
CA LYS A 128 10.95 -8.96 14.16
C LYS A 128 9.91 -10.07 14.02
N ALA A 129 9.90 -11.04 14.92
CA ALA A 129 8.92 -12.12 14.92
C ALA A 129 7.48 -11.60 15.01
N LEU A 130 7.25 -10.60 15.86
CA LEU A 130 5.94 -9.97 16.03
C LEU A 130 5.48 -9.20 14.78
N ARG A 131 6.41 -8.52 14.09
CA ARG A 131 6.13 -7.85 12.81
C ARG A 131 5.78 -8.86 11.73
N ASP A 132 6.50 -9.98 11.65
CA ASP A 132 6.22 -11.04 10.67
C ASP A 132 4.83 -11.65 10.91
N GLU A 133 4.47 -11.93 12.17
CA GLU A 133 3.13 -12.42 12.53
C GLU A 133 2.02 -11.41 12.21
N LEU A 134 2.28 -10.12 12.46
CA LEU A 134 1.33 -9.05 12.15
C LEU A 134 1.06 -8.95 10.63
N VAL A 135 2.11 -9.03 9.81
CA VAL A 135 1.98 -9.04 8.35
C VAL A 135 1.18 -10.25 7.88
N GLU A 136 1.38 -11.43 8.49
CA GLU A 136 0.59 -12.62 8.20
C GLU A 136 -0.90 -12.39 8.51
N LYS A 137 -1.22 -11.86 9.69
CA LYS A 137 -2.61 -11.54 10.09
C LYS A 137 -3.24 -10.50 9.16
N GLU A 138 -2.51 -9.45 8.78
CA GLU A 138 -2.96 -8.45 7.82
C GLU A 138 -3.24 -9.05 6.44
N GLY A 139 -2.39 -9.98 5.98
CA GLY A 139 -2.61 -10.74 4.75
C GLY A 139 -3.90 -11.56 4.81
N VAL A 140 -4.14 -12.29 5.91
CA VAL A 140 -5.37 -13.05 6.10
C VAL A 140 -6.59 -12.13 6.14
N MET A 141 -6.52 -10.99 6.83
CA MET A 141 -7.62 -10.01 6.85
C MET A 141 -7.95 -9.49 5.45
N ALA A 142 -6.95 -9.20 4.62
CA ALA A 142 -7.16 -8.75 3.24
C ALA A 142 -7.87 -9.82 2.40
N ILE A 143 -7.49 -11.10 2.56
CA ILE A 143 -8.14 -12.22 1.87
C ILE A 143 -9.59 -12.37 2.32
N LEU A 144 -9.86 -12.30 3.63
CA LEU A 144 -11.22 -12.42 4.17
C LEU A 144 -12.11 -11.26 3.71
N ARG A 145 -11.61 -10.02 3.73
CA ARG A 145 -12.35 -8.85 3.22
C ARG A 145 -12.72 -9.00 1.76
N ARG A 146 -11.78 -9.44 0.91
CA ARG A 146 -12.05 -9.71 -0.50
C ARG A 146 -13.12 -10.79 -0.69
N ARG A 147 -13.07 -11.89 0.09
CA ARG A 147 -14.11 -12.93 0.03
C ARG A 147 -15.49 -12.40 0.45
N LEU A 148 -15.52 -11.47 1.41
CA LEU A 148 -16.74 -10.81 1.86
C LEU A 148 -17.35 -9.97 0.74
N GLU A 149 -16.53 -9.14 0.09
CA GLU A 149 -16.93 -8.34 -1.09
C GLU A 149 -17.47 -9.23 -2.23
N GLU A 150 -16.79 -10.34 -2.53
CA GLU A 150 -17.23 -11.31 -3.55
C GLU A 150 -18.59 -11.96 -3.20
N ILE A 151 -18.89 -12.17 -1.92
CA ILE A 151 -20.19 -12.70 -1.46
C ILE A 151 -21.27 -11.62 -1.55
N GLU A 152 -20.97 -10.38 -1.14
CA GLU A 152 -21.90 -9.26 -1.23
C GLU A 152 -22.31 -8.96 -2.69
N GLU A 153 -21.37 -9.04 -3.62
CA GLU A 153 -21.66 -8.87 -5.06
C GLU A 153 -22.55 -10.00 -5.60
N LYS A 154 -22.32 -11.24 -5.17
CA LYS A 154 -23.16 -12.40 -5.53
C LYS A 154 -24.56 -12.32 -4.93
N ASP A 155 -24.67 -11.85 -3.70
CA ASP A 155 -25.95 -11.64 -3.02
C ASP A 155 -26.77 -10.57 -3.76
N LYS A 156 -26.15 -9.42 -4.04
CA LYS A 156 -26.79 -8.32 -4.77
C LYS A 156 -27.26 -8.74 -6.17
N SER A 157 -26.41 -9.42 -6.94
CA SER A 157 -26.77 -9.90 -8.29
C SER A 157 -27.88 -10.96 -8.26
N SER A 158 -27.91 -11.81 -7.24
CA SER A 158 -29.00 -12.78 -7.03
C SER A 158 -30.33 -12.08 -6.69
N PHE A 159 -30.29 -11.04 -5.86
CA PHE A 159 -31.46 -10.24 -5.51
C PHE A 159 -32.02 -9.47 -6.72
N GLU A 160 -31.15 -8.88 -7.54
CA GLU A 160 -31.54 -8.21 -8.79
C GLU A 160 -32.20 -9.19 -9.78
N ARG A 161 -31.67 -10.43 -9.86
CA ARG A 161 -32.28 -11.51 -10.65
C ARG A 161 -33.67 -11.89 -10.17
N ILE A 162 -33.86 -12.07 -8.86
CA ILE A 162 -35.17 -12.35 -8.27
C ILE A 162 -36.16 -11.24 -8.64
N ARG A 163 -35.78 -9.97 -8.46
CA ARG A 163 -36.65 -8.83 -8.77
C ARG A 163 -37.04 -8.80 -10.25
N ALA A 164 -36.11 -9.10 -11.16
CA ALA A 164 -36.40 -9.19 -12.59
C ALA A 164 -37.34 -10.36 -12.94
N ILE A 165 -37.22 -11.49 -12.22
CA ILE A 165 -38.14 -12.63 -12.36
C ILE A 165 -39.53 -12.27 -11.84
N GLU A 166 -39.64 -11.62 -10.67
CA GLU A 166 -40.91 -11.16 -10.10
C GLU A 166 -41.66 -10.21 -11.04
N GLU A 167 -40.95 -9.28 -11.68
CA GLU A 167 -41.57 -8.37 -12.65
C GLU A 167 -42.08 -9.12 -13.90
N LYS A 168 -41.32 -10.11 -14.39
CA LYS A 168 -41.74 -10.96 -15.51
C LYS A 168 -42.93 -11.85 -15.15
N LEU A 169 -42.96 -12.38 -13.92
CA LEU A 169 -44.07 -13.16 -13.39
C LEU A 169 -45.34 -12.31 -13.37
N LYS A 170 -45.28 -11.12 -12.78
CA LYS A 170 -46.42 -10.20 -12.74
C LYS A 170 -46.96 -9.87 -14.14
N LYS A 171 -46.08 -9.54 -15.09
CA LYS A 171 -46.46 -9.31 -16.49
C LYS A 171 -47.10 -10.53 -17.15
N ALA A 172 -46.63 -11.74 -16.83
CA ALA A 172 -47.18 -12.97 -17.36
C ALA A 172 -48.57 -13.28 -16.75
N GLU A 173 -48.75 -13.04 -15.46
CA GLU A 173 -50.02 -13.19 -14.75
C GLU A 173 -51.08 -12.21 -15.28
N ASP A 174 -50.71 -10.92 -15.43
CA ASP A 174 -51.59 -9.90 -16.02
C ASP A 174 -52.01 -10.29 -17.45
N TYR A 175 -51.08 -10.82 -18.25
CA TYR A 175 -51.36 -11.26 -19.61
C TYR A 175 -52.27 -12.50 -19.66
N ILE A 176 -52.09 -13.45 -18.74
CA ILE A 176 -53.02 -14.59 -18.60
C ILE A 176 -54.42 -14.09 -18.28
N SER A 177 -54.58 -13.13 -17.36
CA SER A 177 -55.88 -12.55 -17.05
C SER A 177 -56.56 -11.97 -18.29
N THR A 178 -55.83 -11.26 -19.14
CA THR A 178 -56.38 -10.73 -20.41
C THR A 178 -56.79 -11.83 -21.39
N LEU A 179 -55.97 -12.88 -21.53
CA LEU A 179 -56.28 -14.02 -22.40
C LEU A 179 -57.48 -14.82 -21.89
N GLU A 180 -57.66 -14.93 -20.57
CA GLU A 180 -58.82 -15.58 -19.98
C GLU A 180 -60.12 -14.82 -20.26
N GLU A 181 -60.09 -13.48 -20.19
CA GLU A 181 -61.23 -12.65 -20.60
C GLU A 181 -61.58 -12.81 -22.08
N GLU A 182 -60.58 -12.81 -22.97
CA GLU A 182 -60.76 -13.05 -24.40
C GLU A 182 -61.33 -14.45 -24.66
N ARG A 183 -60.86 -15.46 -23.93
CA ARG A 183 -61.38 -16.83 -24.03
C ARG A 183 -62.84 -16.91 -23.62
N GLU A 184 -63.26 -16.21 -22.57
CA GLU A 184 -64.67 -16.18 -22.16
C GLU A 184 -65.55 -15.44 -23.19
N LYS A 185 -65.10 -14.31 -23.75
CA LYS A 185 -65.79 -13.63 -24.85
C LYS A 185 -65.94 -14.53 -26.08
N ALA A 186 -64.90 -15.26 -26.46
CA ALA A 186 -64.94 -16.22 -27.56
C ALA A 186 -65.93 -17.36 -27.27
N LYS A 187 -66.00 -17.87 -26.03
CA LYS A 187 -67.00 -18.87 -25.63
C LYS A 187 -68.43 -18.35 -25.74
N GLU A 188 -68.70 -17.12 -25.28
CA GLU A 188 -70.01 -16.48 -25.42
C GLU A 188 -70.39 -16.34 -26.89
N ARG A 189 -69.46 -15.90 -27.73
CA ARG A 189 -69.68 -15.75 -29.18
C ARG A 189 -69.96 -17.07 -29.89
N ILE A 190 -69.26 -18.14 -29.51
CA ILE A 190 -69.52 -19.51 -29.98
C ILE A 190 -70.94 -19.93 -29.63
N LYS A 191 -71.40 -19.63 -28.40
CA LYS A 191 -72.76 -19.97 -27.96
C LYS A 191 -73.80 -19.23 -28.80
N GLU A 192 -73.65 -17.91 -28.99
CA GLU A 192 -74.54 -17.10 -29.84
C GLU A 192 -74.60 -17.64 -31.27
N LEU A 193 -73.45 -17.89 -31.90
CA LEU A 193 -73.39 -18.38 -33.28
C LEU A 193 -74.04 -19.77 -33.43
N ARG A 194 -73.92 -20.65 -32.43
CA ARG A 194 -74.58 -21.96 -32.41
C ARG A 194 -76.11 -21.81 -32.33
N GLU A 195 -76.60 -20.99 -31.41
CA GLU A 195 -78.05 -20.73 -31.26
C GLU A 195 -78.63 -20.11 -32.55
N GLU A 196 -77.94 -19.14 -33.14
CA GLU A 196 -78.35 -18.51 -34.40
C GLU A 196 -78.33 -19.48 -35.58
N THR A 197 -77.33 -20.36 -35.65
CA THR A 197 -77.23 -21.38 -36.72
C THR A 197 -78.37 -22.39 -36.59
N GLN A 198 -78.64 -22.87 -35.38
CA GLN A 198 -79.75 -23.78 -35.11
C GLN A 198 -81.11 -23.17 -35.48
N TYR A 199 -81.35 -21.90 -35.11
CA TYR A 199 -82.58 -21.19 -35.49
C TYR A 199 -82.75 -21.08 -37.02
N LEU A 200 -81.66 -20.80 -37.75
CA LEU A 200 -81.70 -20.73 -39.20
C LEU A 200 -81.92 -22.10 -39.84
N GLU A 201 -81.33 -23.17 -39.29
CA GLU A 201 -81.53 -24.55 -39.73
C GLU A 201 -83.00 -24.97 -39.55
N GLU A 202 -83.61 -24.71 -38.39
CA GLU A 202 -85.04 -24.98 -38.13
C GLU A 202 -85.95 -24.20 -39.10
N LYS A 203 -85.61 -22.93 -39.38
CA LYS A 203 -86.35 -22.10 -40.35
C LYS A 203 -86.21 -22.62 -41.78
N MET A 204 -85.02 -23.13 -42.14
CA MET A 204 -84.76 -23.75 -43.43
C MET A 204 -85.56 -25.05 -43.60
N GLU A 205 -85.64 -25.87 -42.55
CA GLU A 205 -86.41 -27.12 -42.52
C GLU A 205 -87.91 -26.85 -42.68
N ASN A 206 -88.47 -25.88 -41.95
CA ASN A 206 -89.85 -25.44 -42.11
C ASN A 206 -90.16 -24.93 -43.53
N LEU A 207 -89.24 -24.17 -44.13
CA LEU A 207 -89.37 -23.71 -45.53
C LEU A 207 -89.26 -24.86 -46.53
N SER A 208 -88.42 -25.86 -46.25
CA SER A 208 -88.28 -27.07 -47.07
C SER A 208 -89.58 -27.88 -47.10
N LEU A 209 -90.21 -28.10 -45.94
CA LEU A 209 -91.51 -28.77 -45.83
C LEU A 209 -92.60 -28.04 -46.63
N LYS A 210 -92.68 -26.71 -46.49
CA LYS A 210 -93.59 -25.88 -47.30
C LYS A 210 -93.28 -25.98 -48.79
N ARG A 211 -92.01 -25.90 -49.19
CA ARG A 211 -91.62 -26.04 -50.60
C ARG A 211 -92.04 -27.39 -51.17
N GLN A 212 -91.92 -28.46 -50.38
CA GLN A 212 -92.28 -29.82 -50.78
C GLN A 212 -93.80 -29.97 -50.94
N SER A 213 -94.61 -29.38 -50.06
CA SER A 213 -96.08 -29.38 -50.23
C SER A 213 -96.51 -28.62 -51.49
N PHE A 214 -95.92 -27.44 -51.76
CA PHE A 214 -96.19 -26.66 -52.98
C PHE A 214 -95.74 -27.38 -54.26
N LEU A 215 -94.63 -28.12 -54.22
CA LEU A 215 -94.15 -28.91 -55.37
C LEU A 215 -95.09 -30.07 -55.71
N VAL A 216 -95.61 -30.77 -54.70
CA VAL A 216 -96.59 -31.85 -54.87
C VAL A 216 -97.88 -31.29 -55.48
N HIS A 217 -98.43 -30.22 -54.90
CA HIS A 217 -99.65 -29.59 -55.40
C HIS A 217 -99.49 -29.00 -56.80
N TYR A 218 -98.31 -28.44 -57.15
CA TYR A 218 -98.02 -27.98 -58.50
C TYR A 218 -98.03 -29.13 -59.52
N LYS A 219 -97.39 -30.27 -59.21
CA LYS A 219 -97.37 -31.45 -60.08
C LYS A 219 -98.77 -32.03 -60.31
N GLU A 220 -99.66 -31.90 -59.33
CA GLU A 220 -101.04 -32.39 -59.41
C GLU A 220 -102.00 -31.43 -60.12
N SER A 221 -101.77 -30.10 -60.06
CA SER A 221 -102.75 -29.09 -60.52
C SER A 221 -102.31 -28.27 -61.74
N GLY A 222 -101.02 -28.15 -62.04
CA GLY A 222 -100.51 -27.41 -63.21
C GLY A 222 -100.66 -25.89 -63.16
N VAL A 223 -101.01 -25.30 -62.00
CA VAL A 223 -101.30 -23.86 -61.85
C VAL A 223 -100.02 -23.02 -61.79
N GLU A 224 -99.90 -22.01 -62.65
CA GLU A 224 -98.70 -21.15 -62.77
C GLU A 224 -98.39 -20.36 -61.48
N ASP A 225 -99.40 -20.00 -60.69
CA ASP A 225 -99.23 -19.29 -59.41
C ASP A 225 -98.46 -20.13 -58.36
N LEU A 226 -98.67 -21.45 -58.34
CA LEU A 226 -97.92 -22.36 -57.47
C LEU A 226 -96.45 -22.45 -57.89
N ARG A 227 -96.15 -22.34 -59.19
CA ARG A 227 -94.77 -22.29 -59.70
C ARG A 227 -94.04 -21.03 -59.23
N VAL A 228 -94.70 -19.86 -59.28
CA VAL A 228 -94.13 -18.60 -58.80
C VAL A 228 -93.86 -18.65 -57.28
N GLN A 229 -94.76 -19.25 -56.50
CA GLN A 229 -94.54 -19.43 -55.05
C GLN A 229 -93.41 -20.42 -54.74
N TYR A 230 -93.33 -21.51 -55.51
CA TYR A 230 -92.23 -22.48 -55.41
C TYR A 230 -90.87 -21.81 -55.64
N GLU A 231 -90.72 -20.99 -56.69
CA GLU A 231 -89.44 -20.33 -56.97
C GLU A 231 -89.09 -19.21 -55.99
N LYS A 232 -90.09 -18.50 -55.44
CA LYS A 232 -89.86 -17.57 -54.31
C LYS A 232 -89.36 -18.31 -53.06
N LEU A 233 -89.92 -19.48 -52.74
CA LEU A 233 -89.47 -20.30 -51.62
C LEU A 233 -88.06 -20.87 -51.86
N ARG A 234 -87.77 -21.30 -53.09
CA ARG A 234 -86.45 -21.76 -53.50
C ARG A 234 -85.38 -20.67 -53.33
N GLN A 235 -85.63 -19.45 -53.81
CA GLN A 235 -84.71 -18.32 -53.62
C GLN A 235 -84.51 -17.96 -52.15
N LYS A 236 -85.57 -18.01 -51.33
CA LYS A 236 -85.46 -17.77 -49.87
C LYS A 236 -84.63 -18.83 -49.17
N MET A 237 -84.78 -20.10 -49.56
CA MET A 237 -83.98 -21.20 -49.03
C MET A 237 -82.50 -21.03 -49.38
N GLU A 238 -82.18 -20.64 -50.60
CA GLU A 238 -80.79 -20.49 -51.01
C GLU A 238 -80.07 -19.35 -50.28
N LYS A 239 -80.76 -18.22 -50.06
CA LYS A 239 -80.26 -17.16 -49.17
C LYS A 239 -80.07 -17.63 -47.72
N LEU A 240 -80.97 -18.47 -47.21
CA LEU A 240 -80.84 -19.03 -45.87
C LEU A 240 -79.64 -19.98 -45.77
N LYS A 241 -79.44 -20.81 -46.80
CA LYS A 241 -78.35 -21.77 -46.89
C LYS A 241 -76.98 -21.07 -46.94
N GLU A 242 -76.86 -20.00 -47.71
CA GLU A 242 -75.68 -19.13 -47.72
C GLU A 242 -75.43 -18.51 -46.33
N SER A 243 -76.48 -18.04 -45.66
CA SER A 243 -76.38 -17.46 -44.30
C SER A 243 -75.93 -18.48 -43.26
N ILE A 244 -76.49 -19.69 -43.28
CA ILE A 244 -76.09 -20.81 -42.42
C ILE A 244 -74.62 -21.15 -42.66
N HIS A 245 -74.22 -21.31 -43.93
CA HIS A 245 -72.84 -21.64 -44.26
C HIS A 245 -71.86 -20.55 -43.81
N GLY A 246 -72.21 -19.27 -44.00
CA GLY A 246 -71.42 -18.14 -43.51
C GLY A 246 -71.27 -18.11 -41.98
N LYS A 247 -72.32 -18.45 -41.23
CA LYS A 247 -72.25 -18.56 -39.76
C LYS A 247 -71.46 -19.76 -39.30
N GLN A 248 -71.56 -20.91 -39.98
CA GLN A 248 -70.77 -22.11 -39.69
C GLN A 248 -69.27 -21.88 -39.91
N ILE A 249 -68.88 -21.11 -40.95
CA ILE A 249 -67.48 -20.72 -41.16
C ILE A 249 -66.99 -19.86 -39.99
N LYS A 250 -67.74 -18.81 -39.63
CA LYS A 250 -67.40 -17.94 -38.49
C LYS A 250 -67.32 -18.72 -37.17
N LEU A 251 -68.21 -19.68 -36.96
CA LEU A 251 -68.18 -20.54 -35.78
C LEU A 251 -66.86 -21.31 -35.68
N LYS A 252 -66.40 -21.92 -36.79
CA LYS A 252 -65.11 -22.62 -36.84
C LYS A 252 -63.92 -21.70 -36.63
N GLU A 253 -63.97 -20.48 -37.16
CA GLU A 253 -62.93 -19.46 -36.96
C GLU A 253 -62.78 -19.11 -35.48
N VAL A 254 -63.89 -18.82 -34.78
CA VAL A 254 -63.86 -18.47 -33.35
C VAL A 254 -63.51 -19.69 -32.48
N GLU A 255 -63.91 -20.90 -32.86
CA GLU A 255 -63.49 -22.13 -32.17
C GLU A 255 -61.97 -22.34 -32.25
N LEU A 256 -61.37 -22.08 -33.41
CA LEU A 256 -59.92 -22.16 -33.61
C LEU A 256 -59.18 -21.07 -32.81
N GLU A 257 -59.71 -19.85 -32.80
CA GLU A 257 -59.18 -18.73 -32.00
C GLU A 257 -59.15 -19.08 -30.51
N LYS A 258 -60.26 -19.60 -29.97
CA LYS A 258 -60.33 -20.06 -28.58
C LYS A 258 -59.29 -21.15 -28.28
N GLU A 259 -59.10 -22.11 -29.18
CA GLU A 259 -58.11 -23.18 -28.99
C GLU A 259 -56.68 -22.63 -28.95
N ASN A 260 -56.37 -21.65 -29.81
CA ASN A 260 -55.08 -20.98 -29.82
C ASN A 260 -54.83 -20.19 -28.52
N ILE A 261 -55.81 -19.42 -28.05
CA ILE A 261 -55.76 -18.72 -26.76
C ILE A 261 -55.50 -19.71 -25.62
N GLN A 262 -56.20 -20.86 -25.62
CA GLN A 262 -56.02 -21.87 -24.59
C GLN A 262 -54.62 -22.50 -24.60
N LYS A 263 -54.04 -22.75 -25.78
CA LYS A 263 -52.64 -23.20 -25.91
C LYS A 263 -51.66 -22.14 -25.41
N GLU A 264 -51.93 -20.87 -25.67
CA GLU A 264 -51.10 -19.76 -25.22
C GLU A 264 -51.10 -19.60 -23.70
N ILE A 265 -52.27 -19.64 -23.07
CA ILE A 265 -52.42 -19.68 -21.60
C ILE A 265 -51.59 -20.84 -21.02
N GLY A 266 -51.71 -22.05 -21.58
CA GLY A 266 -50.94 -23.20 -21.12
C GLY A 266 -49.42 -23.00 -21.18
N ARG A 267 -48.91 -22.35 -22.25
CA ARG A 267 -47.48 -22.01 -22.37
C ARG A 267 -47.04 -21.00 -21.31
N LYS A 268 -47.88 -20.00 -21.01
CA LYS A 268 -47.59 -18.97 -20.00
C LYS A 268 -47.61 -19.54 -18.59
N LEU A 269 -48.54 -20.44 -18.27
CA LEU A 269 -48.57 -21.16 -16.99
C LEU A 269 -47.32 -22.02 -16.78
N ALA A 270 -46.85 -22.73 -17.81
CA ALA A 270 -45.61 -23.49 -17.72
C ALA A 270 -44.38 -22.58 -17.51
N PHE A 271 -44.37 -21.39 -18.13
CA PHE A 271 -43.34 -20.39 -17.88
C PHE A 271 -43.36 -19.90 -16.42
N ILE A 272 -44.54 -19.61 -15.86
CA ILE A 272 -44.70 -19.21 -14.45
C ILE A 272 -44.12 -20.26 -13.50
N ASP A 273 -44.50 -21.54 -13.67
CA ASP A 273 -43.99 -22.63 -12.82
C ASP A 273 -42.45 -22.74 -12.87
N SER A 274 -41.86 -22.62 -14.07
CA SER A 274 -40.40 -22.66 -14.22
C SER A 274 -39.69 -21.47 -13.58
N ALA A 275 -40.27 -20.27 -13.69
CA ALA A 275 -39.72 -19.05 -13.12
C ALA A 275 -39.86 -19.01 -11.59
N GLN A 276 -40.95 -19.57 -11.04
CA GLN A 276 -41.12 -19.73 -9.60
C GLN A 276 -40.08 -20.68 -9.00
N LYS A 277 -39.79 -21.81 -9.65
CA LYS A 277 -38.71 -22.73 -9.23
C LYS A 277 -37.33 -22.07 -9.26
N GLU A 278 -37.01 -21.36 -10.33
CA GLU A 278 -35.75 -20.61 -10.41
C GLU A 278 -35.63 -19.57 -9.29
N MET A 279 -36.74 -18.91 -8.94
CA MET A 279 -36.78 -17.96 -7.84
C MET A 279 -36.57 -18.64 -6.47
N GLU A 280 -37.15 -19.82 -6.24
CA GLU A 280 -36.91 -20.60 -5.01
C GLU A 280 -35.45 -21.03 -4.88
N ASP A 281 -34.84 -21.51 -5.96
CA ASP A 281 -33.42 -21.89 -6.00
C ASP A 281 -32.50 -20.69 -5.69
N LEU A 282 -32.81 -19.51 -6.24
CA LEU A 282 -32.07 -18.28 -5.96
C LEU A 282 -32.24 -17.83 -4.50
N LYS A 283 -33.44 -17.97 -3.92
CA LYS A 283 -33.67 -17.65 -2.50
C LYS A 283 -32.84 -18.57 -1.59
N ALA A 284 -32.79 -19.87 -1.88
CA ALA A 284 -31.96 -20.81 -1.14
C ALA A 284 -30.44 -20.49 -1.26
N GLN A 285 -30.00 -20.03 -2.44
CA GLN A 285 -28.62 -19.57 -2.63
C GLN A 285 -28.30 -18.34 -1.78
N ILE A 286 -29.21 -17.36 -1.73
CA ILE A 286 -29.07 -16.16 -0.89
C ILE A 286 -28.95 -16.55 0.59
N GLU A 287 -29.80 -17.43 1.10
CA GLU A 287 -29.70 -17.90 2.48
C GLU A 287 -28.34 -18.55 2.78
N SER A 288 -27.83 -19.38 1.86
CA SER A 288 -26.50 -19.98 1.99
C SER A 288 -25.37 -18.94 1.96
N LEU A 289 -25.49 -17.91 1.13
CA LEU A 289 -24.51 -16.81 1.05
C LEU A 289 -24.52 -15.96 2.32
N LEU A 290 -25.70 -15.67 2.87
CA LEU A 290 -25.85 -14.92 4.12
C LEU A 290 -25.20 -15.65 5.29
N GLN A 291 -25.39 -16.98 5.40
CA GLN A 291 -24.73 -17.78 6.44
C GLN A 291 -23.19 -17.72 6.30
N LYS A 292 -22.67 -17.87 5.07
CA LYS A 292 -21.23 -17.78 4.80
C LYS A 292 -20.68 -16.39 5.12
N ARG A 293 -21.45 -15.33 4.85
CA ARG A 293 -21.07 -13.96 5.19
C ARG A 293 -20.93 -13.82 6.70
N GLU A 294 -21.90 -14.29 7.48
CA GLU A 294 -21.86 -14.24 8.94
C GLU A 294 -20.65 -14.99 9.51
N ASP A 295 -20.34 -16.17 8.97
CA ASP A 295 -19.18 -16.96 9.40
C ASP A 295 -17.85 -16.23 9.12
N LEU A 296 -17.71 -15.61 7.93
CA LEU A 296 -16.53 -14.81 7.57
C LEU A 296 -16.42 -13.52 8.38
N GLU A 297 -17.54 -12.86 8.70
CA GLU A 297 -17.57 -11.67 9.56
C GLU A 297 -17.05 -12.02 10.97
N LYS A 298 -17.46 -13.16 11.53
CA LYS A 298 -16.96 -13.66 12.83
C LYS A 298 -15.47 -13.98 12.77
N GLU A 299 -15.02 -14.65 11.72
CA GLU A 299 -13.60 -14.97 11.51
C GLU A 299 -12.76 -13.68 11.42
N LEU A 300 -13.22 -12.71 10.62
CA LEU A 300 -12.57 -11.42 10.46
C LEU A 300 -12.52 -10.65 11.79
N GLN A 301 -13.59 -10.67 12.59
CA GLN A 301 -13.62 -10.04 13.90
C GLN A 301 -12.58 -10.67 14.84
N ASN A 302 -12.47 -11.99 14.87
CA ASN A 302 -11.49 -12.70 15.69
C ASN A 302 -10.05 -12.33 15.29
N ILE A 303 -9.75 -12.29 13.99
CA ILE A 303 -8.42 -11.92 13.50
C ILE A 303 -8.09 -10.45 13.80
N ASN A 304 -9.07 -9.53 13.71
CA ASN A 304 -8.85 -8.14 14.11
C ASN A 304 -8.49 -8.02 15.60
N LEU A 305 -9.14 -8.81 16.48
CA LEU A 305 -8.79 -8.83 17.90
C LEU A 305 -7.35 -9.33 18.13
N GLN A 306 -6.97 -10.41 17.45
CA GLN A 306 -5.59 -10.92 17.51
C GLN A 306 -4.56 -9.90 17.01
N ALA A 307 -4.85 -9.23 15.88
CA ALA A 307 -3.98 -8.19 15.34
C ALA A 307 -3.85 -7.01 16.32
N TYR A 308 -4.95 -6.61 16.97
CA TYR A 308 -4.92 -5.54 17.98
C TYR A 308 -4.05 -5.91 19.20
N GLU A 309 -4.12 -7.15 19.67
CA GLU A 309 -3.25 -7.63 20.75
C GLU A 309 -1.77 -7.62 20.34
N LEU A 310 -1.46 -8.03 19.11
CA LEU A 310 -0.11 -7.98 18.55
C LEU A 310 0.40 -6.54 18.41
N TYR A 311 -0.43 -5.60 17.96
CA TYR A 311 -0.08 -4.17 17.93
C TYR A 311 0.29 -3.65 19.32
N ARG A 312 -0.51 -3.98 20.33
CA ARG A 312 -0.23 -3.56 21.72
C ARG A 312 1.06 -4.16 22.26
N GLN A 313 1.34 -5.42 21.95
CA GLN A 313 2.60 -6.08 22.33
C GLN A 313 3.80 -5.45 21.61
N LYS A 314 3.65 -5.12 20.33
CA LYS A 314 4.67 -4.43 19.54
C LYS A 314 5.01 -3.08 20.14
N ASP A 315 4.01 -2.25 20.42
CA ASP A 315 4.22 -0.90 20.94
C ASP A 315 4.95 -0.93 22.29
N ARG A 316 4.58 -1.89 23.15
CA ARG A 316 5.26 -2.10 24.44
C ARG A 316 6.72 -2.50 24.25
N LEU A 317 7.00 -3.45 23.37
CA LEU A 317 8.37 -3.89 23.08
C LEU A 317 9.21 -2.79 22.42
N GLU A 318 8.63 -1.95 21.56
CA GLU A 318 9.33 -0.79 20.97
C GLU A 318 9.68 0.26 22.03
N GLU A 319 8.85 0.43 23.07
CA GLU A 319 9.15 1.30 24.20
C GLU A 319 10.26 0.73 25.10
N GLU A 320 10.20 -0.58 25.40
CA GLU A 320 11.26 -1.31 26.13
C GLU A 320 12.61 -1.21 25.39
N GLN A 321 12.63 -1.45 24.06
CA GLN A 321 13.83 -1.33 23.22
C GLN A 321 14.43 0.08 23.24
N ARG A 322 13.59 1.12 23.18
CA ARG A 322 14.08 2.51 23.26
C ARG A 322 14.70 2.81 24.62
N SER A 323 14.15 2.26 25.69
CA SER A 323 14.71 2.40 27.04
C SER A 323 16.09 1.76 27.12
N VAL A 324 16.23 0.50 26.67
CA VAL A 324 17.49 -0.24 26.67
C VAL A 324 18.55 0.47 25.82
N GLN A 325 18.18 0.96 24.63
CA GLN A 325 19.09 1.73 23.76
C GLN A 325 19.58 3.03 24.40
N SER A 326 18.69 3.73 25.11
CA SER A 326 19.03 4.95 25.85
C SER A 326 20.01 4.68 26.98
N GLU A 327 19.80 3.60 27.74
CA GLU A 327 20.72 3.16 28.80
C GLU A 327 22.08 2.74 28.26
N LEU A 328 22.10 1.95 27.17
CA LEU A 328 23.34 1.61 26.46
C LEU A 328 24.11 2.84 25.99
N GLY A 329 23.41 3.85 25.46
CA GLY A 329 24.02 5.12 25.06
C GLY A 329 24.68 5.87 26.22
N LYS A 330 24.00 5.95 27.37
CA LYS A 330 24.54 6.58 28.58
C LYS A 330 25.77 5.84 29.12
N LEU A 331 25.72 4.50 29.14
CA LEU A 331 26.83 3.66 29.59
C LEU A 331 28.05 3.81 28.68
N LYS A 332 27.87 3.79 27.35
CA LYS A 332 28.97 4.02 26.39
C LYS A 332 29.62 5.38 26.60
N PHE A 333 28.83 6.43 26.77
CA PHE A 333 29.35 7.77 27.05
C PHE A 333 30.15 7.82 28.35
N HIS A 334 29.67 7.16 29.41
CA HIS A 334 30.39 7.10 30.67
C HIS A 334 31.71 6.32 30.56
N GLU A 335 31.70 5.19 29.85
CA GLU A 335 32.89 4.39 29.56
C GLU A 335 33.95 5.20 28.79
N GLU A 336 33.53 5.98 27.80
CA GLU A 336 34.43 6.84 26.99
C GLU A 336 35.08 7.94 27.84
N ASN A 337 34.29 8.65 28.67
CA ASN A 337 34.83 9.65 29.61
C ASN A 337 35.86 9.05 30.58
N LEU A 338 35.58 7.86 31.13
CA LEU A 338 36.51 7.16 32.03
C LEU A 338 37.81 6.76 31.32
N LYS A 339 37.74 6.34 30.06
CA LYS A 339 38.93 6.04 29.23
C LYS A 339 39.76 7.30 28.99
N GLU A 340 39.12 8.44 28.72
CA GLU A 340 39.82 9.71 28.55
C GLU A 340 40.50 10.18 29.84
N GLU A 341 39.83 10.08 31.00
CA GLU A 341 40.42 10.40 32.30
C GLU A 341 41.62 9.50 32.60
N LEU A 342 41.51 8.19 32.39
CA LEU A 342 42.62 7.25 32.53
C LEU A 342 43.79 7.59 31.60
N HIS A 343 43.51 7.98 30.36
CA HIS A 343 44.53 8.38 29.40
C HIS A 343 45.25 9.66 29.85
N ARG A 344 44.51 10.67 30.30
CA ARG A 344 45.05 11.91 30.84
C ARG A 344 45.95 11.65 32.05
N LEU A 345 45.48 10.88 33.03
CA LEU A 345 46.26 10.51 34.22
C LEU A 345 47.54 9.75 33.85
N SER A 346 47.48 8.87 32.83
CA SER A 346 48.67 8.16 32.34
C SER A 346 49.70 9.11 31.72
N ILE A 347 49.28 10.13 30.98
CA ILE A 347 50.18 11.15 30.41
C ILE A 347 50.81 11.98 31.53
N GLU A 348 50.01 12.39 32.51
CA GLU A 348 50.47 13.19 33.65
C GLU A 348 51.51 12.43 34.48
N ARG A 349 51.27 11.14 34.76
CA ARG A 349 52.25 10.25 35.41
C ARG A 349 53.56 10.20 34.62
N THR A 350 53.49 9.97 33.31
CA THR A 350 54.69 9.89 32.45
C THR A 350 55.48 11.20 32.49
N ARG A 351 54.80 12.36 32.44
CA ARG A 351 55.45 13.68 32.54
C ARG A 351 56.08 13.90 33.92
N MET A 352 55.43 13.47 35.00
CA MET A 352 55.99 13.58 36.35
C MET A 352 57.21 12.68 36.53
N GLU A 353 57.19 11.46 35.99
CA GLU A 353 58.34 10.55 35.98
C GLU A 353 59.52 11.11 35.18
N GLU A 354 59.27 11.68 34.00
CA GLU A 354 60.29 12.36 33.18
C GLU A 354 60.87 13.57 33.91
N ARG A 355 60.03 14.43 34.51
CA ARG A 355 60.50 15.57 35.32
C ARG A 355 61.25 15.14 36.56
N TYR A 356 60.82 14.08 37.22
CA TYR A 356 61.52 13.53 38.38
C TYR A 356 62.92 13.06 37.97
N ALA A 357 63.02 12.32 36.87
CA ALA A 357 64.30 11.87 36.33
C ALA A 357 65.20 13.04 35.93
N GLU A 358 64.66 14.05 35.23
CA GLU A 358 65.41 15.25 34.81
C GLU A 358 65.91 16.05 36.03
N ASN A 359 65.07 16.24 37.06
CA ASN A 359 65.47 16.95 38.26
C ASN A 359 66.53 16.19 39.06
N ILE A 360 66.46 14.86 39.12
CA ILE A 360 67.49 14.03 39.74
C ILE A 360 68.81 14.09 38.95
N GLU A 361 68.75 14.06 37.61
CA GLU A 361 69.92 14.19 36.75
C GLU A 361 70.56 15.57 36.90
N ARG A 362 69.76 16.64 36.92
CA ARG A 362 70.23 18.02 37.10
C ARG A 362 70.83 18.27 38.49
N LEU A 363 70.27 17.64 39.54
CA LEU A 363 70.87 17.66 40.87
C LEU A 363 72.24 16.96 40.89
N LYS A 364 72.39 15.84 40.17
CA LYS A 364 73.67 15.14 40.01
C LYS A 364 74.70 15.96 39.24
N GLU A 365 74.32 16.61 38.14
CA GLU A 365 75.22 17.48 37.36
C GLU A 365 75.73 18.67 38.16
N LEU A 366 74.93 19.20 39.09
CA LEU A 366 75.30 20.27 40.01
C LEU A 366 76.16 19.77 41.20
N GLY A 367 76.55 18.49 41.21
CA GLY A 367 77.42 17.90 42.23
C GLY A 367 76.72 17.60 43.57
N TYR A 368 75.39 17.49 43.57
CA TYR A 368 74.60 17.24 44.76
C TYR A 368 74.32 15.74 44.93
N GLU A 369 74.94 15.13 45.95
CA GLU A 369 74.79 13.69 46.29
C GLU A 369 73.95 13.46 47.57
N GLY A 370 73.30 14.51 48.12
CA GLY A 370 72.48 14.45 49.34
C GLY A 370 70.96 14.48 49.09
N GLU A 371 70.15 14.27 50.15
CA GLU A 371 68.68 14.48 50.10
C GLU A 371 68.33 15.96 49.92
N VAL A 372 67.32 16.25 49.09
CA VAL A 372 66.87 17.61 48.73
C VAL A 372 66.55 18.43 49.99
N MET A 373 67.32 19.48 50.23
CA MET A 373 67.07 20.44 51.32
C MET A 373 66.32 21.69 50.84
N GLU A 374 65.40 22.16 51.68
CA GLU A 374 64.62 23.38 51.47
C GLU A 374 65.49 24.65 51.51
N VAL A 375 65.36 25.52 50.50
CA VAL A 375 66.19 26.72 50.36
C VAL A 375 65.55 27.97 50.95
N LYS A 376 66.38 28.70 51.70
CA LYS A 376 66.11 29.87 52.56
C LYS A 376 66.06 31.20 51.80
N GLU A 377 65.17 31.36 50.81
CA GLU A 377 64.70 32.71 50.52
C GLU A 377 63.67 33.11 51.58
N GLY A 378 63.78 34.33 52.13
CA GLY A 378 62.95 34.75 53.23
C GLY A 378 61.47 34.73 52.84
N MET A 379 60.70 33.79 53.43
CA MET A 379 59.27 33.55 53.24
C MET A 379 58.43 34.83 53.17
N ASN A 380 58.84 35.91 53.84
CA ASN A 380 58.14 37.18 53.89
C ASN A 380 58.16 37.95 52.55
N ARG A 381 59.26 37.95 51.80
CA ARG A 381 59.36 38.68 50.52
C ARG A 381 58.51 38.02 49.43
N LEU A 382 58.58 36.69 49.37
CA LEU A 382 57.74 35.86 48.51
C LEU A 382 56.26 35.92 48.94
N LYS A 383 55.94 35.96 50.23
CA LYS A 383 54.56 36.16 50.73
C LYS A 383 53.99 37.53 50.36
N GLU A 384 54.78 38.59 50.39
CA GLU A 384 54.30 39.94 50.04
C GLU A 384 53.99 40.06 48.54
N GLU A 385 54.90 39.59 47.67
CA GLU A 385 54.64 39.52 46.23
C GLU A 385 53.46 38.58 45.92
N LEU A 386 53.43 37.40 46.54
CA LEU A 386 52.31 36.46 46.43
C LEU A 386 51.00 37.09 46.91
N SER A 387 50.98 37.88 47.99
CA SER A 387 49.76 38.53 48.48
C SER A 387 49.25 39.64 47.58
N LYS A 388 50.15 40.30 46.83
CA LYS A 388 49.80 41.29 45.81
C LYS A 388 49.20 40.57 44.59
N VAL A 389 49.90 39.56 44.08
CA VAL A 389 49.47 38.75 42.95
C VAL A 389 48.17 38.01 43.27
N LEU A 390 47.98 37.47 44.48
CA LEU A 390 46.73 36.82 44.90
C LEU A 390 45.57 37.79 45.05
N ARG A 391 45.80 39.06 45.42
CA ARG A 391 44.76 40.09 45.44
C ARG A 391 44.34 40.49 44.04
N GLU A 392 45.30 40.65 43.14
CA GLU A 392 45.03 40.88 41.71
C GLU A 392 44.29 39.68 41.09
N LEU A 393 44.73 38.45 41.38
CA LEU A 393 44.09 37.20 40.95
C LEU A 393 42.66 37.06 41.51
N SER A 394 42.43 37.40 42.77
CA SER A 394 41.11 37.34 43.39
C SER A 394 40.15 38.39 42.81
N SER A 395 40.67 39.53 42.34
CA SER A 395 39.85 40.59 41.71
C SER A 395 39.40 40.24 40.28
N LEU A 396 40.11 39.33 39.61
CA LEU A 396 39.71 38.78 38.30
C LEU A 396 38.53 37.80 38.39
N GLY A 397 38.15 37.39 39.61
CA GLY A 397 37.10 36.40 39.84
C GLY A 397 37.48 35.00 39.34
N SER A 398 36.52 34.09 39.24
CA SER A 398 36.74 32.78 38.65
C SER A 398 36.96 32.92 37.14
N VAL A 399 38.22 32.82 36.71
CA VAL A 399 38.57 32.80 35.28
C VAL A 399 38.09 31.48 34.68
N ASN A 400 37.19 31.55 33.70
CA ASN A 400 36.76 30.36 32.96
C ASN A 400 37.83 29.96 31.95
N PHE A 401 38.73 29.05 32.35
CA PHE A 401 39.79 28.54 31.48
C PHE A 401 39.26 27.71 30.29
N LYS A 402 38.00 27.27 30.34
CA LYS A 402 37.33 26.60 29.21
C LYS A 402 36.72 27.59 28.23
N ALA A 403 36.67 28.88 28.54
CA ALA A 403 35.98 29.86 27.69
C ALA A 403 36.53 29.90 26.26
N GLU A 404 37.83 29.67 26.05
CA GLU A 404 38.41 29.63 24.71
C GLU A 404 38.03 28.35 23.95
N GLU A 405 38.04 27.20 24.63
CA GLU A 405 37.63 25.90 24.06
C GLU A 405 36.13 25.87 23.77
N GLU A 406 35.31 26.30 24.74
CA GLU A 406 33.86 26.46 24.60
C GLU A 406 33.54 27.46 23.48
N TYR A 407 34.24 28.60 23.38
CA TYR A 407 34.04 29.55 22.29
C TYR A 407 34.32 28.91 20.93
N LYS A 408 35.42 28.16 20.77
CA LYS A 408 35.74 27.46 19.51
C LYS A 408 34.68 26.41 19.18
N GLU A 409 34.25 25.62 20.15
CA GLU A 409 33.18 24.61 19.96
C GLU A 409 31.85 25.28 19.57
N TYR A 410 31.45 26.33 20.28
CA TYR A 410 30.24 27.09 19.95
C TYR A 410 30.35 27.80 18.59
N GLU A 411 31.53 28.28 18.21
CA GLU A 411 31.78 28.90 16.91
C GLU A 411 31.66 27.87 15.77
N GLU A 412 32.22 26.67 15.94
CA GLU A 412 32.08 25.57 14.98
C GLU A 412 30.64 25.10 14.86
N ARG A 413 29.94 24.90 16.00
CA ARG A 413 28.52 24.55 16.01
C ARG A 413 27.66 25.64 15.38
N TYR A 414 27.98 26.90 15.63
CA TYR A 414 27.29 28.03 15.01
C TYR A 414 27.49 28.03 13.48
N LYS A 415 28.72 27.77 13.00
CA LYS A 415 29.01 27.63 11.57
C LYS A 415 28.23 26.47 10.93
N ASP A 416 28.20 25.29 11.56
CA ASP A 416 27.40 24.14 11.08
C ASP A 416 25.91 24.47 11.05
N TYR A 417 25.35 25.06 12.12
CA TYR A 417 23.94 25.47 12.13
C TYR A 417 23.63 26.55 11.10
N GLN A 418 24.55 27.48 10.85
CA GLN A 418 24.38 28.51 9.83
C GLN A 418 24.36 27.91 8.42
N GLU A 419 25.23 26.95 8.13
CA GLU A 419 25.26 26.23 6.86
C GLU A 419 24.00 25.39 6.65
N ARG A 420 23.59 24.61 7.66
CA ARG A 420 22.33 23.85 7.63
C ARG A 420 21.11 24.75 7.45
N TYR A 421 21.06 25.87 8.15
CA TYR A 421 19.98 26.85 8.00
C TYR A 421 19.93 27.40 6.57
N LYS A 422 21.08 27.74 6.00
CA LYS A 422 21.16 28.23 4.61
C LYS A 422 20.65 27.17 3.64
N ARG A 423 21.08 25.92 3.78
CA ARG A 423 20.64 24.80 2.95
C ARG A 423 19.14 24.54 3.08
N LEU A 424 18.60 24.48 4.29
CA LEU A 424 17.16 24.30 4.53
C LEU A 424 16.35 25.46 3.96
N LYS A 425 16.88 26.69 4.00
CA LYS A 425 16.24 27.85 3.40
C LYS A 425 16.21 27.74 1.88
N GLU A 426 17.31 27.34 1.24
CA GLU A 426 17.38 27.10 -0.20
C GLU A 426 16.43 25.96 -0.64
N GLU A 427 16.42 24.84 0.10
CA GLU A 427 15.51 23.72 -0.14
C GLU A 427 14.04 24.17 -0.01
N LYS A 428 13.70 24.95 1.03
CA LYS A 428 12.36 25.51 1.21
C LYS A 428 11.92 26.38 0.03
N GLU A 429 12.79 27.27 -0.44
CA GLU A 429 12.45 28.14 -1.58
C GLU A 429 12.31 27.30 -2.87
N SER A 430 13.16 26.30 -3.09
CA SER A 430 13.02 25.40 -4.26
C SER A 430 11.70 24.62 -4.26
N ILE A 431 11.24 24.18 -3.08
CA ILE A 431 9.96 23.48 -2.93
C ILE A 431 8.79 24.43 -3.22
N LYS A 432 8.86 25.69 -2.76
CA LYS A 432 7.84 26.69 -3.08
C LYS A 432 7.78 26.99 -4.58
N GLU A 433 8.92 27.15 -5.23
CA GLU A 433 9.00 27.35 -6.68
C GLU A 433 8.38 26.17 -7.43
N LEU A 434 8.68 24.93 -7.00
CA LEU A 434 8.07 23.73 -7.56
C LEU A 434 6.54 23.70 -7.36
N ILE A 435 6.04 24.10 -6.18
CA ILE A 435 4.60 24.19 -5.91
C ILE A 435 3.94 25.20 -6.85
N GLU A 436 4.53 26.38 -7.02
CA GLU A 436 4.02 27.41 -7.92
C GLU A 436 4.03 26.94 -9.39
N GLU A 437 5.09 26.24 -9.81
CA GLU A 437 5.17 25.67 -11.15
C GLU A 437 4.08 24.60 -11.39
N VAL A 438 3.87 23.71 -10.42
CA VAL A 438 2.85 22.66 -10.49
C VAL A 438 1.45 23.25 -10.51
N GLU A 439 1.15 24.23 -9.65
CA GLU A 439 -0.15 24.92 -9.63
C GLU A 439 -0.41 25.68 -10.94
N SER A 440 0.61 26.34 -11.51
CA SER A 440 0.51 27.00 -12.81
C SER A 440 0.23 26.01 -13.94
N LYS A 441 0.96 24.88 -13.99
CA LYS A 441 0.73 23.80 -14.96
C LYS A 441 -0.67 23.19 -14.83
N LYS A 442 -1.12 22.96 -13.60
CA LYS A 442 -2.46 22.45 -13.27
C LYS A 442 -3.55 23.41 -13.75
N LEU A 443 -3.43 24.71 -13.45
CA LEU A 443 -4.37 25.74 -13.90
C LEU A 443 -4.42 25.82 -15.42
N LYS A 444 -3.25 25.82 -16.08
CA LYS A 444 -3.15 25.86 -17.54
C LYS A 444 -3.82 24.64 -18.18
N ALA A 445 -3.50 23.43 -17.72
CA ALA A 445 -4.08 22.20 -18.22
C ALA A 445 -5.61 22.16 -18.02
N PHE A 446 -6.10 22.61 -16.87
CA PHE A 446 -7.53 22.73 -16.59
C PHE A 446 -8.20 23.71 -17.55
N MET A 447 -7.66 24.92 -17.71
CA MET A 447 -8.25 25.95 -18.56
C MET A 447 -8.25 25.57 -20.04
N GLU A 448 -7.16 24.97 -20.54
CA GLU A 448 -7.08 24.45 -21.91
C GLU A 448 -8.15 23.38 -22.16
N THR A 449 -8.29 22.43 -21.22
CA THR A 449 -9.30 21.37 -21.30
C THR A 449 -10.72 21.93 -21.23
N PHE A 450 -10.98 22.83 -20.28
CA PHE A 450 -12.28 23.48 -20.10
C PHE A 450 -12.70 24.25 -21.34
N GLN A 451 -11.81 25.09 -21.89
CA GLN A 451 -12.10 25.88 -23.09
C GLN A 451 -12.34 24.99 -24.31
N ALA A 452 -11.54 23.93 -24.48
CA ALA A 452 -11.71 22.99 -25.58
C ALA A 452 -13.06 22.26 -25.50
N ILE A 453 -13.41 21.70 -24.34
CA ILE A 453 -14.70 21.03 -24.13
C ILE A 453 -15.86 22.03 -24.28
N ASN A 454 -15.74 23.24 -23.76
CA ASN A 454 -16.79 24.26 -23.87
C ASN A 454 -17.03 24.69 -25.33
N LYS A 455 -15.96 24.79 -26.13
CA LYS A 455 -16.06 25.04 -27.58
C LYS A 455 -16.75 23.88 -28.29
N ASN A 456 -16.38 22.64 -27.98
CA ASN A 456 -16.99 21.45 -28.58
C ASN A 456 -18.48 21.34 -28.20
N LEU A 457 -18.82 21.60 -26.94
CA LEU A 457 -20.20 21.59 -26.44
C LEU A 457 -21.08 22.59 -27.20
N LYS A 458 -20.61 23.83 -27.40
CA LYS A 458 -21.34 24.85 -28.16
C LYS A 458 -21.66 24.37 -29.57
N ASN A 459 -20.69 23.74 -30.24
CA ASN A 459 -20.85 23.23 -31.59
C ASN A 459 -21.83 22.05 -31.63
N ILE A 460 -21.63 21.03 -30.80
CA ILE A 460 -22.43 19.80 -30.79
C ILE A 460 -23.88 20.10 -30.41
N PHE A 461 -24.11 20.92 -29.39
CA PHE A 461 -25.46 21.26 -28.96
C PHE A 461 -26.22 22.02 -30.06
N SER A 462 -25.54 22.89 -30.82
CA SER A 462 -26.16 23.61 -31.94
C SER A 462 -26.55 22.69 -33.11
N GLN A 463 -25.83 21.59 -33.30
CA GLN A 463 -26.15 20.55 -34.29
C GLN A 463 -27.34 19.71 -33.82
N LEU A 464 -27.36 19.29 -32.55
CA LEU A 464 -28.41 18.44 -31.99
C LEU A 464 -29.74 19.20 -31.76
N SER A 465 -29.68 20.49 -31.42
CA SER A 465 -30.85 21.35 -31.22
C SER A 465 -30.72 22.65 -32.04
N PRO A 466 -31.20 22.67 -33.31
CA PRO A 466 -31.13 23.84 -34.18
C PRO A 466 -31.79 25.08 -33.54
N GLY A 467 -31.01 26.15 -33.34
CA GLY A 467 -31.46 27.40 -32.70
C GLY A 467 -31.32 27.43 -31.18
N GLY A 468 -30.84 26.36 -30.55
CA GLY A 468 -30.44 26.32 -29.15
C GLY A 468 -28.95 26.61 -28.93
N LYS A 469 -28.56 26.94 -27.71
CA LYS A 469 -27.16 27.13 -27.29
C LYS A 469 -26.93 26.44 -25.95
N ALA A 470 -25.77 25.80 -25.79
CA ALA A 470 -25.31 25.32 -24.48
C ALA A 470 -23.83 25.67 -24.29
N TYR A 471 -23.45 26.00 -23.06
CA TYR A 471 -22.07 26.31 -22.69
C TYR A 471 -21.85 26.10 -21.20
N MET A 472 -20.60 25.87 -20.83
CA MET A 472 -20.17 25.78 -19.44
C MET A 472 -19.70 27.16 -18.95
N LEU A 473 -19.99 27.46 -17.69
CA LEU A 473 -19.50 28.62 -16.95
C LEU A 473 -18.75 28.17 -15.69
N LEU A 474 -17.67 28.87 -15.38
CA LEU A 474 -17.00 28.76 -14.08
C LEU A 474 -17.70 29.70 -13.11
N GLU A 475 -17.99 29.23 -11.90
CA GLU A 475 -18.54 30.09 -10.85
C GLU A 475 -17.55 31.18 -10.41
N LYS A 476 -16.24 30.87 -10.49
CA LYS A 476 -15.15 31.80 -10.22
C LYS A 476 -14.08 31.66 -11.30
N GLU A 477 -13.88 32.72 -12.10
CA GLU A 477 -12.88 32.70 -13.18
C GLU A 477 -11.44 32.85 -12.66
N GLU A 478 -11.25 33.60 -11.56
CA GLU A 478 -9.92 33.86 -10.98
C GLU A 478 -9.37 32.67 -10.17
N ASP A 479 -10.25 31.81 -9.65
CA ASP A 479 -9.89 30.60 -8.93
C ASP A 479 -10.87 29.45 -9.26
N PRO A 480 -10.66 28.78 -10.40
CA PRO A 480 -11.57 27.74 -10.90
C PRO A 480 -11.67 26.51 -10.00
N PHE A 481 -10.71 26.29 -9.09
CA PHE A 481 -10.68 25.11 -8.22
C PHE A 481 -11.48 25.29 -6.93
N SER A 482 -11.79 26.54 -6.52
CA SER A 482 -12.63 26.83 -5.35
C SER A 482 -14.10 27.10 -5.68
N GLY A 483 -14.51 26.91 -6.94
CA GLY A 483 -15.88 27.04 -7.42
C GLY A 483 -16.31 25.84 -8.25
N GLY A 484 -17.59 25.78 -8.59
CA GLY A 484 -18.17 24.76 -9.46
C GLY A 484 -18.13 25.10 -10.95
N VAL A 485 -18.47 24.10 -11.76
CA VAL A 485 -18.77 24.26 -13.20
C VAL A 485 -20.27 24.15 -13.40
N SER A 486 -20.89 25.23 -13.89
CA SER A 486 -22.31 25.28 -14.21
C SER A 486 -22.55 25.04 -15.69
N LEU A 487 -23.48 24.12 -16.02
CA LEU A 487 -23.93 23.89 -17.40
C LEU A 487 -25.16 24.75 -17.68
N VAL A 488 -25.00 25.69 -18.62
CA VAL A 488 -26.05 26.64 -19.00
C VAL A 488 -26.60 26.27 -20.37
N VAL A 489 -27.93 26.17 -20.48
CA VAL A 489 -28.61 25.78 -21.70
C VAL A 489 -29.71 26.80 -22.05
N LYS A 490 -29.79 27.15 -23.33
CA LYS A 490 -30.81 28.01 -23.91
C LYS A 490 -31.48 27.28 -25.07
N PRO A 491 -32.65 26.64 -24.84
CA PRO A 491 -33.42 26.01 -25.91
C PRO A 491 -33.98 27.04 -26.90
N ARG A 492 -34.40 26.58 -28.09
CA ARG A 492 -34.93 27.44 -29.15
C ARG A 492 -36.16 28.22 -28.66
N GLY A 493 -36.06 29.56 -28.63
CA GLY A 493 -37.17 30.44 -28.28
C GLY A 493 -37.50 30.55 -26.77
N LYS A 494 -36.68 29.95 -25.89
CA LYS A 494 -36.83 30.04 -24.42
C LYS A 494 -35.72 30.89 -23.78
N GLU A 495 -35.95 31.30 -22.53
CA GLU A 495 -34.93 31.96 -21.72
C GLU A 495 -33.80 31.01 -21.30
N VAL A 496 -32.70 31.58 -20.81
CA VAL A 496 -31.54 30.82 -20.34
C VAL A 496 -31.92 30.11 -19.04
N GLN A 497 -31.67 28.80 -18.98
CA GLN A 497 -31.99 27.97 -17.82
C GLN A 497 -30.76 27.18 -17.37
N TYR A 498 -30.62 27.01 -16.05
CA TYR A 498 -29.67 26.07 -15.46
C TYR A 498 -30.20 24.64 -15.59
N LEU A 499 -29.31 23.65 -15.57
CA LEU A 499 -29.65 22.25 -15.85
C LEU A 499 -30.77 21.70 -14.93
N GLU A 500 -30.92 22.20 -13.71
CA GLU A 500 -31.97 21.79 -12.78
C GLU A 500 -33.39 22.23 -13.20
N ALA A 501 -33.51 23.24 -14.06
CA ALA A 501 -34.78 23.89 -14.39
C ALA A 501 -35.36 23.50 -15.77
N ILE A 502 -34.83 22.45 -16.41
CA ILE A 502 -35.08 22.10 -17.81
C ILE A 502 -35.89 20.79 -17.94
N SER A 503 -36.64 20.64 -19.04
CA SER A 503 -37.40 19.41 -19.34
C SER A 503 -36.53 18.17 -19.53
N GLY A 504 -37.07 16.96 -19.28
CA GLY A 504 -36.31 15.71 -19.33
C GLY A 504 -35.63 15.42 -20.68
N GLY A 505 -36.28 15.75 -21.80
CA GLY A 505 -35.69 15.60 -23.14
C GLY A 505 -34.56 16.59 -23.43
N GLU A 506 -34.73 17.85 -23.04
CA GLU A 506 -33.69 18.89 -23.19
C GLU A 506 -32.48 18.59 -22.26
N LYS A 507 -32.72 18.04 -21.07
CA LYS A 507 -31.67 17.60 -20.14
C LYS A 507 -30.87 16.43 -20.71
N THR A 508 -31.54 15.46 -21.33
CA THR A 508 -30.89 14.33 -22.01
C THR A 508 -30.02 14.81 -23.17
N LEU A 509 -30.52 15.75 -23.97
CA LEU A 509 -29.78 16.32 -25.10
C LEU A 509 -28.57 17.15 -24.65
N ALA A 510 -28.68 17.90 -23.55
CA ALA A 510 -27.57 18.63 -22.95
C ALA A 510 -26.49 17.69 -22.40
N ALA A 511 -26.88 16.61 -21.72
CA ALA A 511 -25.96 15.60 -21.20
C ALA A 511 -25.23 14.86 -22.33
N LEU A 512 -25.95 14.41 -23.36
CA LEU A 512 -25.35 13.78 -24.54
C LEU A 512 -24.38 14.73 -25.26
N SER A 513 -24.75 16.01 -25.40
CA SER A 513 -23.87 17.02 -26.00
C SER A 513 -22.57 17.19 -25.22
N LEU A 514 -22.62 17.14 -23.88
CA LEU A 514 -21.44 17.21 -23.04
C LEU A 514 -20.56 15.96 -23.16
N ILE A 515 -21.17 14.77 -23.16
CA ILE A 515 -20.45 13.49 -23.36
C ILE A 515 -19.71 13.52 -24.71
N PHE A 516 -20.40 13.93 -25.78
CA PHE A 516 -19.80 14.07 -27.10
C PHE A 516 -18.71 15.14 -27.14
N ALA A 517 -18.85 16.24 -26.39
CA ALA A 517 -17.84 17.29 -26.30
C ALA A 517 -16.55 16.82 -25.62
N ILE A 518 -16.69 16.01 -24.56
CA ILE A 518 -15.58 15.35 -23.88
C ILE A 518 -14.91 14.33 -24.81
N GLN A 519 -15.70 13.54 -25.53
CA GLN A 519 -15.19 12.58 -26.51
C GLN A 519 -14.36 13.25 -27.62
N ASP A 520 -14.79 14.42 -28.12
CA ASP A 520 -14.02 15.13 -29.16
C ASP A 520 -12.68 15.65 -28.65
N TYR A 521 -12.60 15.96 -27.35
CA TYR A 521 -11.34 16.35 -26.73
C TYR A 521 -10.44 15.14 -26.46
N ARG A 522 -11.01 14.03 -25.97
CA ARG A 522 -10.28 12.81 -25.64
C ARG A 522 -11.03 11.56 -26.15
N PRO A 523 -10.75 11.10 -27.38
CA PRO A 523 -11.44 9.95 -27.94
C PRO A 523 -11.04 8.65 -27.22
N SER A 524 -12.01 7.78 -27.03
CA SER A 524 -11.89 6.43 -26.48
C SER A 524 -12.14 5.41 -27.59
N PRO A 525 -11.58 4.19 -27.48
CA PRO A 525 -11.68 3.18 -28.54
C PRO A 525 -13.10 2.65 -28.74
N PHE A 526 -13.94 2.63 -27.70
CA PHE A 526 -15.33 2.22 -27.77
C PHE A 526 -16.22 3.03 -26.82
N TYR A 527 -17.51 3.04 -27.12
CA TYR A 527 -18.57 3.70 -26.37
C TYR A 527 -19.79 2.79 -26.26
N TYR A 528 -20.36 2.72 -25.07
CA TYR A 528 -21.58 1.97 -24.78
C TYR A 528 -22.69 2.92 -24.33
N PHE A 529 -23.81 2.91 -25.03
CA PHE A 529 -25.00 3.70 -24.69
C PHE A 529 -26.19 2.79 -24.48
N ASP A 530 -26.87 2.96 -23.36
CA ASP A 530 -28.05 2.18 -22.98
C ASP A 530 -29.27 3.09 -22.86
N GLU A 531 -30.27 2.86 -23.70
CA GLU A 531 -31.56 3.57 -23.73
C GLU A 531 -31.46 5.10 -23.70
N VAL A 532 -30.39 5.66 -24.28
CA VAL A 532 -30.10 7.11 -24.25
C VAL A 532 -31.13 7.98 -24.97
N ASP A 533 -32.02 7.36 -25.75
CA ASP A 533 -33.06 8.00 -26.54
C ASP A 533 -34.48 7.86 -25.95
N ALA A 534 -34.61 7.30 -24.74
CA ALA A 534 -35.88 7.09 -24.05
C ALA A 534 -36.71 8.38 -23.84
N HIS A 535 -36.02 9.51 -23.64
CA HIS A 535 -36.66 10.82 -23.41
C HIS A 535 -36.51 11.80 -24.57
N LEU A 536 -35.99 11.36 -25.72
CA LEU A 536 -35.84 12.20 -26.90
C LEU A 536 -37.10 12.12 -27.77
N ASP A 537 -37.46 13.21 -28.45
CA ASP A 537 -38.44 13.13 -29.55
C ASP A 537 -37.80 12.46 -30.79
N GLU A 538 -38.61 12.17 -31.80
CA GLU A 538 -38.15 11.50 -33.02
C GLU A 538 -37.09 12.31 -33.80
N ALA A 539 -37.26 13.63 -33.86
CA ALA A 539 -36.35 14.53 -34.57
C ALA A 539 -34.97 14.60 -33.90
N ASN A 540 -34.93 14.71 -32.57
CA ASN A 540 -33.67 14.74 -31.82
C ASN A 540 -33.00 13.37 -31.79
N ALA A 541 -33.76 12.28 -31.68
CA ALA A 541 -33.21 10.91 -31.76
C ALA A 541 -32.55 10.65 -33.13
N ARG A 542 -33.15 11.13 -34.22
CA ARG A 542 -32.52 11.05 -35.55
C ARG A 542 -31.18 11.79 -35.60
N ARG A 543 -31.10 13.02 -35.09
CA ARG A 543 -29.85 13.80 -35.07
C ARG A 543 -28.77 13.16 -34.21
N VAL A 544 -29.15 12.59 -33.06
CA VAL A 544 -28.23 11.80 -32.23
C VAL A 544 -27.72 10.59 -33.00
N GLY A 545 -28.60 9.88 -33.73
CA GLY A 545 -28.21 8.76 -34.59
C GLY A 545 -27.25 9.16 -35.71
N GLU A 546 -27.51 10.26 -36.40
CA GLU A 546 -26.61 10.82 -37.42
C GLU A 546 -25.22 11.15 -36.84
N LEU A 547 -25.18 11.77 -35.66
CA LEU A 547 -23.94 12.13 -34.98
C LEU A 547 -23.15 10.87 -34.54
N ILE A 548 -23.84 9.86 -33.99
CA ILE A 548 -23.22 8.58 -33.64
C ILE A 548 -22.68 7.89 -34.89
N LYS A 549 -23.43 7.89 -36.00
CA LYS A 549 -22.99 7.31 -37.26
C LYS A 549 -21.74 7.99 -37.80
N GLU A 550 -21.68 9.32 -37.78
CA GLU A 550 -20.49 10.05 -38.21
C GLU A 550 -19.27 9.70 -37.35
N ARG A 551 -19.44 9.66 -36.03
CA ARG A 551 -18.36 9.36 -35.08
C ARG A 551 -17.93 7.91 -35.09
N SER A 552 -18.82 6.99 -35.50
CA SER A 552 -18.52 5.57 -35.62
C SER A 552 -17.35 5.27 -36.57
N LYS A 553 -17.02 6.21 -37.47
CA LYS A 553 -15.83 6.14 -38.34
C LYS A 553 -14.51 6.18 -37.57
N LYS A 554 -14.49 6.69 -36.33
CA LYS A 554 -13.29 6.88 -35.51
C LYS A 554 -13.27 6.04 -34.23
N ALA A 555 -14.42 5.58 -33.76
CA ALA A 555 -14.55 4.78 -32.54
C ALA A 555 -15.72 3.80 -32.65
N GLN A 556 -15.67 2.70 -31.91
CA GLN A 556 -16.75 1.72 -31.91
C GLN A 556 -17.92 2.18 -31.02
N PHE A 557 -19.14 2.19 -31.55
CA PHE A 557 -20.34 2.48 -30.77
C PHE A 557 -21.18 1.22 -30.62
N ILE A 558 -21.55 0.91 -29.38
CA ILE A 558 -22.50 -0.12 -29.01
C ILE A 558 -23.68 0.61 -28.38
N VAL A 559 -24.84 0.54 -29.03
CA VAL A 559 -26.04 1.26 -28.61
C VAL A 559 -27.15 0.25 -28.39
N VAL A 560 -27.73 0.27 -27.20
CA VAL A 560 -28.95 -0.45 -26.84
C VAL A 560 -30.10 0.54 -26.90
N THR A 561 -31.09 0.26 -27.76
CA THR A 561 -32.25 1.13 -27.95
C THR A 561 -33.46 0.29 -28.36
N LEU A 562 -34.63 0.73 -27.94
CA LEU A 562 -35.92 0.20 -28.37
C LEU A 562 -36.53 1.01 -29.53
N ARG A 563 -35.91 2.12 -29.94
CA ARG A 563 -36.45 3.00 -30.98
C ARG A 563 -35.86 2.67 -32.34
N GLU A 564 -36.73 2.39 -33.30
CA GLU A 564 -36.37 2.06 -34.68
C GLU A 564 -35.51 3.16 -35.34
N VAL A 565 -35.77 4.43 -35.01
CA VAL A 565 -35.06 5.59 -35.56
C VAL A 565 -33.56 5.52 -35.28
N LEU A 566 -33.16 5.25 -34.03
CA LEU A 566 -31.75 5.18 -33.67
C LEU A 566 -31.10 3.89 -34.18
N ALA A 567 -31.85 2.77 -34.12
CA ALA A 567 -31.41 1.48 -34.64
C ALA A 567 -31.13 1.50 -36.16
N SER A 568 -31.86 2.32 -36.92
CA SER A 568 -31.71 2.44 -38.38
C SER A 568 -30.32 2.89 -38.83
N PHE A 569 -29.56 3.58 -37.98
CA PHE A 569 -28.20 4.05 -38.27
C PHE A 569 -27.11 2.99 -38.06
N ALA A 570 -27.42 1.86 -37.42
CA ALA A 570 -26.44 0.83 -37.08
C ALA A 570 -25.95 0.07 -38.34
N ASP A 571 -24.65 -0.22 -38.43
CA ASP A 571 -24.13 -1.10 -39.51
C ASP A 571 -24.55 -2.56 -39.31
N LYS A 572 -24.68 -2.98 -38.05
CA LYS A 572 -25.14 -4.30 -37.66
C LYS A 572 -26.12 -4.16 -36.52
N VAL A 573 -27.25 -4.84 -36.64
CA VAL A 573 -28.24 -4.90 -35.57
C VAL A 573 -28.06 -6.23 -34.85
N ILE A 574 -27.95 -6.18 -33.54
CA ILE A 574 -27.88 -7.37 -32.69
C ILE A 574 -29.23 -7.50 -32.00
N GLY A 575 -30.00 -8.50 -32.42
CA GLY A 575 -31.25 -8.85 -31.76
C GLY A 575 -30.98 -9.70 -30.53
N VAL A 576 -31.60 -9.33 -29.42
CA VAL A 576 -31.64 -10.17 -28.22
C VAL A 576 -33.08 -10.64 -28.03
N SER A 577 -33.29 -11.96 -28.07
CA SER A 577 -34.59 -12.56 -27.79
C SER A 577 -34.47 -13.44 -26.57
N GLY A 578 -35.28 -13.12 -25.56
CA GLY A 578 -35.52 -14.02 -24.45
C GLY A 578 -36.56 -15.06 -24.86
N ARG A 579 -36.14 -16.32 -25.02
CA ARG A 579 -37.06 -17.47 -25.10
C ARG A 579 -36.71 -18.46 -23.99
N GLY A 580 -37.63 -18.64 -23.05
CA GLY A 580 -37.50 -19.61 -21.95
C GLY A 580 -36.35 -19.30 -20.98
N GLY A 581 -36.25 -18.05 -20.50
CA GLY A 581 -35.22 -17.64 -19.53
C GLY A 581 -33.80 -17.50 -20.09
N LEU A 582 -33.54 -18.05 -21.29
CA LEU A 582 -32.28 -17.93 -22.00
C LEU A 582 -32.32 -16.76 -22.98
N SER A 583 -31.40 -15.81 -22.83
CA SER A 583 -31.15 -14.75 -23.81
C SER A 583 -30.35 -15.33 -24.96
N LYS A 584 -30.97 -15.44 -26.14
CA LYS A 584 -30.27 -15.75 -27.37
C LYS A 584 -29.98 -14.46 -28.12
N VAL A 585 -28.71 -14.31 -28.47
CA VAL A 585 -28.21 -13.20 -29.28
C VAL A 585 -28.13 -13.67 -30.73
N PHE A 586 -28.69 -12.91 -31.64
CA PHE A 586 -28.63 -13.18 -33.07
C PHE A 586 -28.29 -11.90 -33.83
N ALA A 587 -27.50 -12.05 -34.89
CA ALA A 587 -27.25 -10.97 -35.81
C ALA A 587 -28.48 -10.79 -36.72
N LEU A 588 -28.91 -9.55 -36.89
CA LEU A 588 -29.92 -9.16 -37.85
C LEU A 588 -29.26 -8.29 -38.93
N GLU A 589 -29.73 -8.43 -40.17
CA GLU A 589 -29.43 -7.47 -41.21
C GLU A 589 -30.22 -6.19 -40.94
N ASN A 590 -29.60 -5.03 -41.09
CA ASN A 590 -30.29 -3.76 -40.89
C ASN A 590 -31.31 -3.57 -42.02
N PRO A 591 -32.63 -3.56 -41.75
CA PRO A 591 -33.66 -3.45 -42.79
C PRO A 591 -33.58 -2.14 -43.59
N SER A 592 -32.95 -1.11 -43.04
CA SER A 592 -32.73 0.19 -43.69
C SER A 592 -31.69 0.16 -44.81
N ILE A 593 -30.80 -0.84 -44.83
CA ILE A 593 -29.71 -0.98 -45.81
C ILE A 593 -30.16 -1.87 -46.99
N ALA A 594 -31.19 -2.70 -46.81
CA ALA A 594 -31.70 -3.65 -47.82
C ALA A 594 -32.53 -3.01 -48.95
N PHE A 595 -32.76 -1.69 -48.92
CA PHE A 595 -33.57 -0.96 -49.91
C PHE A 595 -32.78 0.08 -50.73
N THR A 596 -31.44 0.08 -50.66
CA THR A 596 -30.59 1.06 -51.36
C THR A 596 -29.53 0.48 -52.31
N ASP A 597 -29.68 -0.78 -52.76
CA ASP A 597 -28.89 -1.32 -53.88
C ASP A 597 -29.77 -1.61 -55.11
#